data_AF-A0A7S2GQX2-F1
#
_entry.id   AF-A0A7S2GQX2-F1
#
_cell.length_a   1.000
_cell.length_b   1.000
_cell.length_c   1.000
_cell.angle_alpha   90.00
_cell.angle_beta   90.00
_cell.angle_gamma   90.00
#
_symmetry.space_group_name_H-M   'P 1'
#
loop_
_entity.id
_entity.type
_entity.pdbx_description
1 polymer ?
#
loop_
_entity_poly.entity_id
_entity_poly.type
_entity_poly.pdbx_seq_one_letter_code
_entity_poly.pdbx_strand_id
1 'polypeptide(L)'
;VARECGWGGMVAGTRKTTPGFRIVEKYGLLVGGAATHRLDLSQMTMLKDNHIWSAGSITAAVKLAKKAAGFSSKIEVECQTLEEGMEAAQAGADVVMLDNYTPASLKTDAQTLKKHYPHVLIEASGGITNETMKDYLCEYVDIVSQGSLTQGYRCLDYSLKVDH
;
A
#
# COMPACT_ATOMS: atom_id res chain seq x y z
N VAL A 1 -1.20 11.59 13.94
CA VAL A 1 -1.71 12.07 12.62
C VAL A 1 -2.97 11.33 12.17
N ALA A 2 -2.91 10.13 11.57
CA ALA A 2 -4.11 9.48 10.99
C ALA A 2 -5.30 9.35 11.97
N ARG A 3 -5.04 8.88 13.19
CA ARG A 3 -6.05 8.80 14.27
C ARG A 3 -6.55 10.17 14.72
N GLU A 4 -5.68 11.18 14.77
CA GLU A 4 -6.04 12.55 15.18
C GLU A 4 -6.94 13.21 14.12
N CYS A 5 -6.77 12.85 12.85
CA CYS A 5 -7.65 13.28 11.76
C CYS A 5 -8.98 12.51 11.72
N GLY A 6 -9.20 11.54 12.61
CA GLY A 6 -10.42 10.71 12.61
C GLY A 6 -10.56 9.83 11.37
N TRP A 7 -9.47 9.54 10.65
CA TRP A 7 -9.51 8.74 9.42
C TRP A 7 -9.64 7.25 9.76
N GLY A 8 -10.57 6.56 9.08
CA GLY A 8 -10.92 5.16 9.33
C GLY A 8 -10.07 4.13 8.58
N GLY A 9 -9.12 4.56 7.77
CA GLY A 9 -8.24 3.67 7.00
C GLY A 9 -7.03 3.16 7.77
N MET A 10 -6.11 2.53 7.04
CA MET A 10 -4.90 1.91 7.59
C MET A 10 -3.63 2.62 7.10
N VAL A 11 -2.75 2.98 8.02
CA VAL A 11 -1.37 3.32 7.68
C VAL A 11 -0.59 2.01 7.53
N ALA A 12 0.13 1.82 6.43
CA ALA A 12 0.83 0.58 6.13
C ALA A 12 2.33 0.80 5.89
N GLY A 13 3.15 -0.18 6.26
CA GLY A 13 4.55 -0.25 5.82
C GLY A 13 4.68 -0.81 4.40
N THR A 14 5.92 -1.13 4.02
CA THR A 14 6.22 -1.69 2.68
C THR A 14 7.19 -2.87 2.79
N ARG A 15 7.62 -3.43 1.67
CA ARG A 15 8.71 -4.43 1.63
C ARG A 15 10.12 -3.80 1.60
N LYS A 16 10.22 -2.48 1.72
CA LYS A 16 11.50 -1.75 1.76
C LYS A 16 12.12 -1.86 3.14
N THR A 17 12.51 -3.08 3.48
CA THR A 17 13.00 -3.50 4.80
C THR A 17 14.46 -3.91 4.73
N THR A 18 15.21 -3.81 5.83
CA THR A 18 16.60 -4.26 5.88
C THR A 18 16.71 -5.78 5.58
N PRO A 19 17.58 -6.20 4.63
CA PRO A 19 17.79 -7.61 4.33
C PRO A 19 18.16 -8.41 5.59
N GLY A 20 17.44 -9.52 5.85
CA GLY A 20 17.64 -10.35 7.05
C GLY A 20 16.93 -9.86 8.33
N PHE A 21 16.48 -8.60 8.38
CA PHE A 21 15.89 -8.02 9.59
C PHE A 21 14.38 -7.71 9.48
N ARG A 22 13.76 -8.10 8.36
CA ARG A 22 12.35 -7.82 8.03
C ARG A 22 11.36 -8.17 9.15
N ILE A 23 11.52 -9.32 9.80
CA ILE A 23 10.56 -9.77 10.83
C ILE A 23 10.49 -8.76 11.97
N VAL A 24 11.64 -8.25 12.41
CA VAL A 24 11.72 -7.27 13.51
C VAL A 24 11.13 -5.92 13.08
N GLU A 25 11.45 -5.44 11.89
CA GLU A 25 10.89 -4.18 11.38
C GLU A 25 9.37 -4.26 11.21
N LYS A 26 8.85 -5.37 10.65
CA LYS A 26 7.41 -5.59 10.49
C LYS A 26 6.69 -5.72 11.84
N TYR A 27 7.32 -6.38 12.80
CA TYR A 27 6.81 -6.41 14.18
C TYR A 27 6.77 -5.01 14.79
N GLY A 28 7.80 -4.19 14.57
CA GLY A 28 7.83 -2.78 14.97
C GLY A 28 6.65 -1.98 14.41
N LEU A 29 6.29 -2.19 13.13
CA LEU A 29 5.10 -1.58 12.53
C LEU A 29 3.81 -1.95 13.28
N LEU A 30 3.62 -3.23 13.58
CA LEU A 30 2.44 -3.71 14.31
C LEU A 30 2.35 -3.07 15.70
N VAL A 31 3.46 -3.04 16.44
CA VAL A 31 3.52 -2.39 17.76
C VAL A 31 3.23 -0.89 17.66
N GLY A 32 3.70 -0.24 16.59
CA GLY A 32 3.37 1.16 16.28
C GLY A 32 1.93 1.40 15.83
N GLY A 33 1.15 0.34 15.63
CA GLY A 33 -0.24 0.41 15.18
C GLY A 33 -0.42 0.62 13.67
N ALA A 34 0.62 0.34 12.88
CA ALA A 34 0.58 0.32 11.43
C ALA A 34 0.38 -1.12 10.91
N ALA A 35 -0.30 -1.25 9.78
CA ALA A 35 -0.40 -2.52 9.08
C ALA A 35 0.96 -2.91 8.49
N THR A 36 1.27 -4.20 8.50
CA THR A 36 2.52 -4.70 7.92
C THR A 36 2.55 -4.54 6.41
N HIS A 37 1.40 -4.45 5.74
CA HIS A 37 1.26 -4.80 4.32
C HIS A 37 1.73 -6.25 4.09
N ARG A 38 2.11 -6.62 2.87
CA ARG A 38 2.70 -7.94 2.60
C ARG A 38 4.11 -8.09 3.18
N LEU A 39 4.39 -9.26 3.75
CA LEU A 39 5.67 -9.68 4.31
C LEU A 39 6.65 -10.07 3.21
N ASP A 40 6.19 -10.81 2.21
CA ASP A 40 7.03 -11.31 1.12
C ASP A 40 6.29 -11.32 -0.22
N LEU A 41 6.81 -12.06 -1.20
CA LEU A 41 6.24 -12.17 -2.54
C LEU A 41 5.10 -13.18 -2.65
N SER A 42 4.90 -14.03 -1.64
CA SER A 42 3.90 -15.10 -1.64
C SER A 42 2.57 -14.70 -1.00
N GLN A 43 2.60 -13.77 -0.03
CA GLN A 43 1.41 -13.40 0.73
C GLN A 43 0.33 -12.70 -0.11
N MET A 44 0.73 -11.90 -1.10
CA MET A 44 -0.17 -11.18 -1.99
C MET A 44 0.54 -10.90 -3.32
N THR A 45 -0.17 -11.10 -4.43
CA THR A 45 0.39 -10.80 -5.75
C THR A 45 0.23 -9.31 -6.02
N MET A 46 1.35 -8.58 -6.03
CA MET A 46 1.38 -7.18 -6.45
C MET A 46 1.90 -7.09 -7.87
N LEU A 47 1.06 -6.58 -8.75
CA LEU A 47 1.41 -6.22 -10.12
C LEU A 47 1.94 -4.80 -10.14
N LYS A 48 3.07 -4.64 -10.82
CA LYS A 48 3.79 -3.38 -11.03
C LYS A 48 3.94 -3.15 -12.53
N ASP A 49 4.39 -1.95 -12.89
CA ASP A 49 4.81 -1.56 -14.25
C ASP A 49 5.44 -2.69 -15.08
N ASN A 50 6.46 -3.36 -14.54
CA ASN A 50 7.21 -4.41 -15.24
C ASN A 50 6.36 -5.66 -15.53
N HIS A 51 5.43 -6.00 -14.63
CA HIS A 51 4.53 -7.13 -14.82
C HIS A 51 3.48 -6.81 -15.88
N ILE A 52 2.95 -5.58 -15.86
CA ILE A 52 1.98 -5.09 -16.83
C ILE A 52 2.63 -5.06 -18.23
N TRP A 53 3.84 -4.51 -18.33
CA TRP A 53 4.62 -4.49 -19.57
C TRP A 53 4.86 -5.90 -20.12
N SER A 54 5.27 -6.85 -19.27
CA SER A 54 5.51 -8.24 -19.68
C SER A 54 4.23 -8.98 -20.11
N ALA A 55 3.06 -8.62 -19.56
CA ALA A 55 1.78 -9.22 -19.91
C ALA A 55 1.06 -8.51 -21.07
N GLY A 56 1.52 -7.32 -21.45
CA GLY A 56 0.99 -6.47 -22.53
C GLY A 56 -0.21 -5.59 -22.16
N SER A 57 -0.89 -5.85 -21.05
CA SER A 57 -1.98 -4.99 -20.51
C SER A 57 -2.25 -5.30 -19.05
N ILE A 58 -2.90 -4.37 -18.34
CA ILE A 58 -3.34 -4.57 -16.96
C ILE A 58 -4.34 -5.72 -16.88
N THR A 59 -5.33 -5.75 -17.79
CA THR A 59 -6.33 -6.81 -17.86
C THR A 59 -5.69 -8.19 -18.01
N ALA A 60 -4.69 -8.32 -18.89
CA ALA A 60 -3.98 -9.59 -19.07
C ALA A 60 -3.18 -9.97 -17.81
N ALA A 61 -2.46 -9.02 -17.22
CA ALA A 61 -1.67 -9.24 -16.01
C ALA A 61 -2.55 -9.70 -14.84
N VAL A 62 -3.68 -9.04 -14.60
CA VAL A 62 -4.62 -9.39 -13.52
C VAL A 62 -5.21 -10.79 -13.74
N LYS A 63 -5.63 -11.12 -14.97
CA LYS A 63 -6.16 -12.46 -15.29
C LYS A 63 -5.13 -13.57 -15.04
N LEU A 64 -3.89 -13.35 -15.47
CA LEU A 64 -2.79 -14.30 -15.22
C LEU A 64 -2.49 -14.44 -13.72
N ALA A 65 -2.44 -13.32 -13.00
CA ALA A 65 -2.22 -13.29 -11.57
C ALA A 65 -3.31 -14.04 -10.80
N LYS A 66 -4.60 -13.81 -11.12
CA LYS A 66 -5.72 -14.54 -10.51
C LYS A 66 -5.65 -16.04 -10.78
N LYS A 67 -5.27 -16.44 -12.00
CA LYS A 67 -5.09 -17.86 -12.34
C LYS A 67 -3.98 -18.52 -11.53
N ALA A 68 -2.88 -17.80 -11.28
CA ALA A 68 -1.74 -18.31 -10.50
C ALA A 68 -2.00 -18.30 -8.98
N ALA A 69 -2.64 -17.23 -8.47
CA ALA A 69 -2.93 -17.03 -7.06
C ALA A 69 -4.06 -17.92 -6.53
N GLY A 70 -5.02 -18.29 -7.39
CA GLY A 70 -6.22 -18.99 -6.98
C GLY A 70 -7.15 -18.10 -6.15
N PHE A 71 -7.96 -18.70 -5.28
CA PHE A 71 -8.97 -17.99 -4.49
C PHE A 71 -8.46 -17.43 -3.16
N SER A 72 -7.26 -17.82 -2.73
CA SER A 72 -6.77 -17.58 -1.36
C SER A 72 -5.95 -16.30 -1.19
N SER A 73 -5.51 -15.69 -2.29
CA SER A 73 -4.58 -14.55 -2.26
C SER A 73 -5.16 -13.36 -3.00
N LYS A 74 -4.96 -12.17 -2.43
CA LYS A 74 -5.38 -10.91 -3.04
C LYS A 74 -4.48 -10.51 -4.20
N ILE A 75 -5.03 -9.74 -5.13
CA ILE A 75 -4.32 -9.10 -6.23
C ILE A 75 -4.33 -7.58 -6.02
N GLU A 76 -3.14 -7.00 -5.94
CA GLU A 76 -2.92 -5.56 -5.89
C GLU A 76 -2.30 -5.09 -7.20
N VAL A 77 -2.73 -3.94 -7.73
CA VAL A 77 -2.18 -3.36 -8.95
C VAL A 77 -1.73 -1.93 -8.69
N GLU A 78 -0.47 -1.64 -9.03
CA GLU A 78 0.09 -0.29 -9.06
C GLU A 78 -0.33 0.42 -10.34
N CYS A 79 -0.99 1.57 -10.19
CA CYS A 79 -1.57 2.37 -11.26
C CYS A 79 -1.07 3.82 -11.16
N GLN A 80 -0.77 4.41 -12.32
CA GLN A 80 -0.30 5.79 -12.46
C GLN A 80 -1.40 6.74 -12.95
N THR A 81 -2.50 6.21 -13.49
CA THR A 81 -3.65 7.01 -13.95
C THR A 81 -4.99 6.41 -13.51
N LEU A 82 -6.05 7.21 -13.58
CA LEU A 82 -7.42 6.77 -13.29
C LEU A 82 -7.85 5.65 -14.24
N GLU A 83 -7.50 5.76 -15.52
CA GLU A 83 -7.84 4.78 -16.55
C GLU A 83 -7.23 3.41 -16.22
N GLU A 84 -5.97 3.39 -15.78
CA GLU A 84 -5.30 2.17 -15.32
C GLU A 84 -5.98 1.58 -14.08
N GLY A 85 -6.34 2.43 -13.11
CA GLY A 85 -7.07 2.01 -11.91
C GLY A 85 -8.44 1.42 -12.23
N MET A 86 -9.16 2.02 -13.18
CA MET A 86 -10.47 1.54 -13.65
C MET A 86 -10.34 0.21 -14.40
N GLU A 87 -9.31 0.05 -15.23
CA GLU A 87 -9.01 -1.21 -15.90
C GLU A 87 -8.67 -2.32 -14.88
N ALA A 88 -7.82 -2.02 -13.89
CA ALA A 88 -7.42 -2.95 -12.84
C ALA A 88 -8.63 -3.43 -12.02
N ALA A 89 -9.47 -2.48 -11.59
CA ALA A 89 -10.70 -2.78 -10.86
C ALA A 89 -11.66 -3.62 -11.71
N GLN A 90 -11.85 -3.27 -12.99
CA GLN A 90 -12.71 -4.03 -13.91
C GLN A 90 -12.19 -5.46 -14.16
N ALA A 91 -10.87 -5.63 -14.22
CA ALA A 91 -10.23 -6.95 -14.36
C ALA A 91 -10.32 -7.79 -13.06
N GLY A 92 -10.76 -7.18 -11.96
CA GLY A 92 -11.03 -7.82 -10.68
C GLY A 92 -9.83 -7.85 -9.74
N ALA A 93 -9.03 -6.79 -9.73
CA ALA A 93 -8.08 -6.51 -8.66
C ALA A 93 -8.81 -6.29 -7.32
N ASP A 94 -8.21 -6.74 -6.21
CA ASP A 94 -8.72 -6.51 -4.86
C ASP A 94 -8.33 -5.12 -4.34
N VAL A 95 -7.14 -4.65 -4.74
CA VAL A 95 -6.54 -3.38 -4.32
C VAL A 95 -6.00 -2.64 -5.53
N VAL A 96 -6.34 -1.36 -5.64
CA VAL A 96 -5.74 -0.43 -6.61
C VAL A 96 -4.87 0.54 -5.85
N MET A 97 -3.57 0.53 -6.14
CA MET A 97 -2.59 1.45 -5.60
C MET A 97 -2.40 2.61 -6.57
N LEU A 98 -2.75 3.82 -6.14
CA LEU A 98 -2.50 5.06 -6.87
C LEU A 98 -1.13 5.62 -6.44
N ASP A 99 -0.11 5.40 -7.27
CA ASP A 99 1.29 5.70 -6.93
C ASP A 99 1.73 7.09 -7.41
N ASN A 100 2.41 7.85 -6.53
CA ASN A 100 2.93 9.21 -6.77
C ASN A 100 1.87 10.24 -7.20
N TYR A 101 0.65 10.05 -6.73
CA TYR A 101 -0.43 11.01 -6.92
C TYR A 101 -0.23 12.28 -6.08
N THR A 102 -0.78 13.40 -6.55
CA THR A 102 -0.97 14.58 -5.69
C THR A 102 -2.18 14.38 -4.77
N PRO A 103 -2.26 15.04 -3.60
CA PRO A 103 -3.42 14.91 -2.71
C PRO A 103 -4.77 15.25 -3.40
N ALA A 104 -4.78 16.25 -4.29
CA ALA A 104 -6.00 16.68 -4.97
C ALA A 104 -6.45 15.67 -6.04
N SER A 105 -5.52 15.20 -6.88
CA SER A 105 -5.83 14.16 -7.88
C SER A 105 -6.22 12.85 -7.21
N LEU A 106 -5.54 12.47 -6.12
CA LEU A 106 -5.84 11.24 -5.39
C LEU A 106 -7.29 11.21 -4.94
N LYS A 107 -7.75 12.27 -4.29
CA LYS A 107 -9.13 12.34 -3.74
C LYS A 107 -10.18 12.23 -4.84
N THR A 108 -9.95 12.89 -5.96
CA THR A 108 -10.88 12.91 -7.10
C THR A 108 -10.96 11.54 -7.77
N ASP A 109 -9.80 10.94 -8.01
CA ASP A 109 -9.70 9.65 -8.71
C ASP A 109 -10.15 8.51 -7.80
N ALA A 110 -9.79 8.54 -6.51
CA ALA A 110 -10.26 7.57 -5.52
C ALA A 110 -11.79 7.62 -5.36
N GLN A 111 -12.39 8.81 -5.31
CA GLN A 111 -13.84 8.95 -5.29
C GLN A 111 -14.50 8.33 -6.52
N THR A 112 -13.92 8.58 -7.70
CA THR A 112 -14.43 8.02 -8.96
C THR A 112 -14.33 6.50 -8.96
N LEU A 113 -13.18 5.94 -8.56
CA LEU A 113 -12.97 4.50 -8.44
C LEU A 113 -13.97 3.87 -7.47
N LYS A 114 -14.13 4.42 -6.25
CA LYS A 114 -15.09 3.90 -5.27
C LYS A 114 -16.53 3.96 -5.75
N LYS A 115 -16.91 4.97 -6.52
CA LYS A 115 -18.26 5.08 -7.10
C LYS A 115 -18.57 3.94 -8.06
N HIS A 116 -17.60 3.51 -8.87
CA HIS A 116 -17.78 2.41 -9.82
C HIS A 116 -17.51 1.03 -9.19
N TYR A 117 -16.56 0.94 -8.28
CA TYR A 117 -16.07 -0.30 -7.67
C TYR A 117 -15.94 -0.15 -6.14
N PRO A 118 -17.06 -0.10 -5.41
CA PRO A 118 -17.04 0.19 -3.95
C PRO A 118 -16.33 -0.88 -3.11
N HIS A 119 -16.16 -2.08 -3.65
CA HIS A 119 -15.51 -3.22 -2.99
C HIS A 119 -13.98 -3.23 -3.14
N VAL A 120 -13.43 -2.45 -4.07
CA VAL A 120 -11.98 -2.37 -4.30
C VAL A 120 -11.36 -1.48 -3.24
N LEU A 121 -10.27 -1.94 -2.63
CA LEU A 121 -9.50 -1.11 -1.70
C LEU A 121 -8.61 -0.15 -2.48
N ILE A 122 -8.50 1.10 -2.03
CA ILE A 122 -7.66 2.12 -2.63
C ILE A 122 -6.50 2.40 -1.70
N GLU A 123 -5.29 2.19 -2.23
CA GLU A 123 -4.04 2.48 -1.56
C GLU A 123 -3.37 3.72 -2.17
N ALA A 124 -2.94 4.65 -1.33
CA ALA A 124 -2.09 5.75 -1.73
C ALA A 124 -0.63 5.48 -1.33
N SER A 125 0.28 5.62 -2.30
CA SER A 125 1.72 5.42 -2.12
C SER A 125 2.51 6.49 -2.88
N GLY A 126 3.79 6.64 -2.53
CA GLY A 126 4.73 7.52 -3.23
C GLY A 126 4.95 8.86 -2.53
N GLY A 127 6.14 9.06 -1.95
CA GLY A 127 6.55 10.35 -1.38
C GLY A 127 5.77 10.86 -0.16
N ILE A 128 4.85 10.06 0.41
CA ILE A 128 4.02 10.47 1.54
C ILE A 128 4.84 10.44 2.85
N THR A 129 4.92 11.58 3.55
CA THR A 129 5.62 11.73 4.83
C THR A 129 4.63 11.96 5.97
N ASN A 130 5.09 11.97 7.23
CA ASN A 130 4.20 12.25 8.36
C ASN A 130 3.57 13.64 8.27
N GLU A 131 4.29 14.61 7.70
CA GLU A 131 3.87 15.99 7.55
C GLU A 131 2.80 16.15 6.45
N THR A 132 2.95 15.41 5.35
CA THR A 132 2.05 15.48 4.19
C THR A 132 0.89 14.49 4.25
N MET A 133 0.99 13.42 5.05
CA MET A 133 0.01 12.33 5.12
C MET A 133 -1.42 12.83 5.32
N LYS A 134 -1.63 13.83 6.18
CA LYS A 134 -2.96 14.40 6.46
C LYS A 134 -3.69 14.84 5.18
N ASP A 135 -2.95 15.28 4.17
CA ASP A 135 -3.52 15.80 2.93
C ASP A 135 -4.03 14.66 2.03
N TYR A 136 -3.48 13.46 2.16
CA TYR A 136 -3.88 12.25 1.44
C TYR A 136 -5.07 11.53 2.07
N LEU A 137 -5.42 11.83 3.32
CA LEU A 137 -6.52 11.17 4.02
C LEU A 137 -7.88 11.66 3.49
N CYS A 138 -8.72 10.73 3.07
CA CYS A 138 -10.14 10.97 2.78
C CYS A 138 -10.95 9.67 2.93
N GLU A 139 -12.28 9.76 2.86
CA GLU A 139 -13.19 8.62 2.99
C GLU A 139 -13.08 7.58 1.86
N TYR A 140 -12.49 7.95 0.71
CA TYR A 140 -12.35 7.08 -0.45
C TYR A 140 -11.01 6.33 -0.51
N VAL A 141 -10.05 6.71 0.34
CA VAL A 141 -8.73 6.07 0.46
C VAL A 141 -8.76 5.18 1.69
N ASP A 142 -8.45 3.90 1.51
CA ASP A 142 -8.50 2.91 2.60
C ASP A 142 -7.12 2.67 3.22
N ILE A 143 -6.06 2.83 2.42
CA ILE A 143 -4.69 2.51 2.82
C ILE A 143 -3.78 3.67 2.41
N VAL A 144 -2.87 4.07 3.31
CA VAL A 144 -1.76 4.95 2.99
C VAL A 144 -0.48 4.22 3.38
N SER A 145 0.35 3.89 2.39
CA SER A 145 1.61 3.20 2.65
C SER A 145 2.82 4.11 2.59
N GLN A 146 3.76 3.89 3.51
CA GLN A 146 4.92 4.74 3.68
C GLN A 146 6.18 3.89 3.80
N GLY A 147 7.11 4.08 2.86
CA GLY A 147 8.43 3.44 2.89
C GLY A 147 9.29 3.92 4.07
N SER A 148 9.10 5.18 4.50
CA SER A 148 9.86 5.81 5.59
C SER A 148 9.67 5.14 6.96
N LEU A 149 8.62 4.33 7.14
CA LEU A 149 8.41 3.58 8.38
C LEU A 149 9.48 2.48 8.58
N THR A 150 10.10 2.00 7.50
CA THR A 150 11.15 0.98 7.54
C THR A 150 12.43 1.42 6.82
N GLN A 151 12.47 2.62 6.25
CA GLN A 151 13.66 3.21 5.63
C GLN A 151 13.97 4.57 6.26
N GLY A 152 15.20 4.73 6.75
CA GLY A 152 15.64 6.01 7.31
C GLY A 152 15.00 6.39 8.65
N TYR A 153 14.48 5.40 9.40
CA TYR A 153 14.00 5.61 10.76
C TYR A 153 15.17 5.88 11.73
N ARG A 154 14.90 6.62 12.80
CA ARG A 154 15.87 6.86 13.88
C ARG A 154 15.82 5.71 14.89
N CYS A 155 16.98 5.28 15.38
CA CYS A 155 17.04 4.35 16.50
C CYS A 155 16.69 5.07 17.81
N LEU A 156 15.98 4.37 18.69
CA LEU A 156 15.78 4.81 20.07
C LEU A 156 17.06 4.58 20.87
N ASP A 157 17.32 5.49 21.81
CA ASP A 157 18.46 5.38 22.71
C ASP A 157 18.12 4.46 23.89
N TYR A 158 18.85 3.35 24.02
CA TYR A 158 18.69 2.37 25.08
C TYR A 158 20.01 2.20 25.83
N SER A 159 19.96 2.12 27.16
CA SER A 159 21.12 1.79 28.00
C SER A 159 20.80 0.61 28.93
N LEU A 160 21.80 -0.23 29.21
CA LEU A 160 21.72 -1.34 30.17
C LEU A 160 22.67 -1.04 31.34
N LYS A 161 22.14 -0.95 32.55
CA LYS A 161 22.93 -0.77 33.79
C LYS A 161 22.96 -2.10 34.54
N VAL A 162 24.16 -2.54 34.90
CA VAL A 162 24.37 -3.73 35.74
C VAL A 162 24.69 -3.22 37.14
N ASP A 163 23.79 -3.47 38.09
CA ASP A 163 24.03 -3.19 39.51
C ASP A 163 24.62 -4.45 40.18
N HIS A 164 25.66 -4.25 40.99
CA HIS A 164 26.30 -5.28 41.81
C HIS A 164 25.75 -5.27 43.24
#